data_AF-A0A3M8P8U6-F1
#
_entry.id   AF-A0A3M8P8U6-F1
#
_cell.length_a   1.000
_cell.length_b   1.000
_cell.length_c   1.000
_cell.angle_alpha   90.00
_cell.angle_beta   90.00
_cell.angle_gamma   90.00
#
_symmetry.space_group_name_H-M   'P 1'
#
loop_
_entity.id
_entity.type
_entity.pdbx_description
1 polymer ?
#
loop_
_entity_poly.entity_id
_entity_poly.type
_entity_poly.pdbx_seq_one_letter_code
_entity_poly.pdbx_strand_id
1 'polypeptide(L)'
;MYKVQEVAKIAGVSVRTLHHYDSIGLMKPSNIGTNRYRYYNDEDLKLLQHILFFKEIGFSLKKIQEIVAGGFDPDFALTQHIDLLNQKKERLEKLVENAELTRHEVQGTRTLTNEERFAAFSIKKVDDNIKKYTEPEPVEETIQVDEATAAAAESASATMEPAAEPAVDVKTVEAVAGSTAEQQEEAEASTPVATIPAEEPKPEKEEEDLEEINREGNRIYSTVSGLMHLPPDSSEVQTEMQAYYRLLDRFYECTPQMFRGLGELYASDSRFASNIDQHGEGLSKYLKEAMYIFAEELQHA
;
A
#
# COMPACT_ATOMS: atom_id res chain seq x y z
N MET A 1 -20.50 21.75 -0.63
CA MET A 1 -19.06 21.77 -0.28
C MET A 1 -18.93 21.33 1.15
N TYR A 2 -18.00 20.40 1.41
CA TYR A 2 -17.77 19.74 2.68
C TYR A 2 -16.39 20.09 3.21
N LYS A 3 -16.26 20.28 4.51
CA LYS A 3 -14.95 20.41 5.16
C LYS A 3 -14.29 19.05 5.29
N VAL A 4 -12.97 19.02 5.38
CA VAL A 4 -12.18 17.77 5.54
C VAL A 4 -12.71 16.85 6.66
N GLN A 5 -13.15 17.41 7.79
CA GLN A 5 -13.72 16.64 8.91
C GLN A 5 -15.07 15.99 8.57
N GLU A 6 -15.90 16.65 7.78
CA GLU A 6 -17.20 16.11 7.34
C GLU A 6 -16.98 14.98 6.34
N VAL A 7 -16.05 15.16 5.40
CA VAL A 7 -15.68 14.12 4.42
C VAL A 7 -15.11 12.89 5.12
N ALA A 8 -14.19 13.08 6.06
CA ALA A 8 -13.61 12.01 6.87
C ALA A 8 -14.71 11.18 7.56
N LYS A 9 -15.68 11.86 8.18
CA LYS A 9 -16.81 11.21 8.86
C LYS A 9 -17.73 10.46 7.89
N ILE A 10 -18.02 11.02 6.71
CA ILE A 10 -18.91 10.40 5.71
C ILE A 10 -18.24 9.17 5.09
N ALA A 11 -16.98 9.28 4.71
CA ALA A 11 -16.24 8.22 4.02
C ALA A 11 -15.66 7.16 4.98
N GLY A 12 -15.76 7.36 6.30
CA GLY A 12 -15.21 6.44 7.29
C GLY A 12 -13.67 6.40 7.28
N VAL A 13 -13.02 7.48 6.84
CA VAL A 13 -11.56 7.61 6.80
C VAL A 13 -11.08 8.66 7.78
N SER A 14 -9.82 8.58 8.19
CA SER A 14 -9.23 9.62 9.04
C SER A 14 -9.02 10.93 8.23
N VAL A 15 -9.07 12.07 8.91
CA VAL A 15 -8.70 13.39 8.31
C VAL A 15 -7.28 13.35 7.77
N ARG A 16 -6.42 12.59 8.45
CA ARG A 16 -5.02 12.31 8.13
C ARG A 16 -4.86 11.59 6.80
N THR A 17 -5.68 10.58 6.51
CA THR A 17 -5.73 9.92 5.21
C THR A 17 -6.06 10.91 4.08
N LEU A 18 -7.02 11.83 4.29
CA LEU A 18 -7.35 12.84 3.30
C LEU A 18 -6.22 13.85 3.08
N HIS A 19 -5.47 14.22 4.13
CA HIS A 19 -4.26 15.03 3.98
C HIS A 19 -3.13 14.28 3.27
N HIS A 20 -2.98 12.99 3.53
CA HIS A 20 -2.01 12.16 2.83
C HIS A 20 -2.33 12.11 1.33
N TYR A 21 -3.59 11.87 0.95
CA TYR A 21 -4.02 11.89 -0.45
C TYR A 21 -3.77 13.24 -1.14
N ASP A 22 -3.94 14.35 -0.43
CA ASP A 22 -3.58 15.71 -0.90
C ASP A 22 -2.05 15.82 -1.10
N SER A 23 -1.25 15.34 -0.14
CA SER A 23 0.22 15.44 -0.16
C SER A 23 0.88 14.64 -1.30
N ILE A 24 0.35 13.45 -1.60
CA ILE A 24 0.83 12.61 -2.72
C ILE A 24 0.19 13.03 -4.05
N GLY A 25 -0.73 14.00 -4.04
CA GLY A 25 -1.40 14.51 -5.21
C GLY A 25 -2.43 13.54 -5.82
N LEU A 26 -2.91 12.56 -5.05
CA LEU A 26 -3.94 11.61 -5.45
C LEU A 26 -5.34 12.23 -5.44
N MET A 27 -5.62 13.07 -4.45
CA MET A 27 -6.90 13.76 -4.33
C MET A 27 -6.69 15.14 -3.71
N LYS A 28 -6.97 16.19 -4.48
CA LYS A 28 -6.82 17.58 -4.03
C LYS A 28 -8.17 18.20 -3.68
N PRO A 29 -8.24 19.09 -2.69
CA PRO A 29 -9.47 19.79 -2.38
C PRO A 29 -9.85 20.74 -3.53
N SER A 30 -11.14 20.76 -3.91
CA SER A 30 -11.66 21.70 -4.90
C SER A 30 -11.47 23.17 -4.53
N ASN A 31 -11.44 23.51 -3.24
CA ASN A 31 -11.21 24.88 -2.80
C ASN A 31 -10.40 24.93 -1.51
N ILE A 32 -9.43 25.86 -1.46
CA ILE A 32 -8.73 26.24 -0.24
C ILE A 32 -9.24 27.62 0.14
N GLY A 33 -9.98 27.69 1.24
CA GLY A 33 -10.55 28.94 1.73
C GLY A 33 -9.46 29.93 2.17
N THR A 34 -9.82 31.20 2.31
CA THR A 34 -8.92 32.27 2.81
C THR A 34 -8.39 32.01 4.22
N ASN A 35 -9.07 31.14 4.97
CA ASN A 35 -8.70 30.63 6.29
C ASN A 35 -7.76 29.41 6.24
N ARG A 36 -7.27 29.01 5.05
CA ARG A 36 -6.49 27.79 4.80
C ARG A 36 -7.22 26.48 5.09
N TYR A 37 -8.55 26.50 5.21
CA TYR A 37 -9.34 25.27 5.29
C TYR A 37 -9.58 24.65 3.91
N ARG A 38 -9.55 23.32 3.88
CA ARG A 38 -9.80 22.50 2.70
C ARG A 38 -11.29 22.22 2.56
N TYR A 39 -11.81 22.46 1.37
CA TYR A 39 -13.20 22.20 1.01
C TYR A 39 -13.26 21.27 -0.20
N TYR A 40 -14.13 20.28 -0.09
CA TYR A 40 -14.37 19.26 -1.11
C TYR A 40 -15.78 19.41 -1.67
N ASN A 41 -15.96 19.23 -2.97
CA ASN A 41 -17.29 19.21 -3.61
C ASN A 41 -17.78 17.77 -3.80
N ASP A 42 -18.99 17.59 -4.35
CA ASP A 42 -19.53 16.24 -4.57
C ASP A 42 -18.70 15.41 -5.56
N GLU A 43 -18.04 16.04 -6.54
CA GLU A 43 -17.15 15.33 -7.49
C GLU A 43 -15.90 14.78 -6.82
N ASP A 44 -15.33 15.54 -5.88
CA ASP A 44 -14.22 15.08 -5.04
C ASP A 44 -14.64 13.85 -4.21
N LEU A 45 -15.86 13.86 -3.66
CA LEU A 45 -16.37 12.73 -2.88
C LEU A 45 -16.60 11.49 -3.75
N LYS A 46 -17.04 11.65 -5.00
CA LYS A 46 -17.13 10.55 -5.96
C LYS A 46 -15.74 9.99 -6.27
N LEU A 47 -14.76 10.84 -6.53
CA LEU A 47 -13.37 10.41 -6.74
C LEU A 47 -12.82 9.64 -5.52
N LEU A 48 -13.09 10.15 -4.31
CA LEU A 48 -12.70 9.47 -3.07
C LEU A 48 -13.32 8.07 -2.98
N GLN A 49 -14.59 7.92 -3.34
CA GLN A 49 -15.25 6.61 -3.36
C GLN A 49 -14.51 5.62 -4.28
N HIS A 50 -14.10 6.05 -5.47
CA HIS A 50 -13.33 5.20 -6.38
C HIS A 50 -11.96 4.82 -5.80
N ILE A 51 -11.24 5.79 -5.22
CA ILE A 51 -9.96 5.52 -4.54
C ILE A 51 -10.13 4.45 -3.46
N LEU A 52 -11.22 4.51 -2.69
CA LEU A 52 -11.51 3.52 -1.66
C LEU A 52 -11.84 2.13 -2.23
N PHE A 53 -12.56 2.05 -3.36
CA PHE A 53 -12.77 0.78 -4.05
C PHE A 53 -11.46 0.15 -4.51
N PHE A 54 -10.55 0.93 -5.09
CA PHE A 54 -9.23 0.43 -5.47
C PHE A 54 -8.42 -0.06 -4.25
N LYS A 55 -8.44 0.68 -3.14
CA LYS A 55 -7.77 0.28 -1.88
C LYS A 55 -8.33 -1.05 -1.36
N GLU A 56 -9.64 -1.24 -1.39
CA GLU A 56 -10.28 -2.48 -0.92
C GLU A 56 -9.96 -3.70 -1.80
N ILE A 57 -9.75 -3.49 -3.11
CA ILE A 57 -9.33 -4.56 -4.02
C ILE A 57 -7.84 -4.89 -3.85
N GLY A 58 -7.05 -4.00 -3.23
CA GLY A 58 -5.63 -4.22 -2.92
C GLY A 58 -4.66 -3.45 -3.80
N PHE A 59 -5.14 -2.48 -4.60
CA PHE A 59 -4.26 -1.65 -5.41
C PHE A 59 -3.43 -0.70 -4.55
N SER A 60 -2.16 -0.51 -4.92
CA SER A 60 -1.28 0.46 -4.27
C SER A 60 -1.62 1.89 -4.68
N LEU A 61 -1.38 2.86 -3.79
CA LEU A 61 -1.70 4.28 -4.04
C LEU A 61 -1.05 4.84 -5.31
N LYS A 62 0.16 4.38 -5.66
CA LYS A 62 0.84 4.74 -6.91
C LYS A 62 0.05 4.30 -8.15
N LYS A 63 -0.46 3.07 -8.16
CA LYS A 63 -1.27 2.54 -9.27
C LYS A 63 -2.60 3.26 -9.40
N ILE A 64 -3.22 3.58 -8.27
CA ILE A 64 -4.48 4.37 -8.26
C ILE A 64 -4.23 5.74 -8.90
N GLN A 65 -3.10 6.38 -8.59
CA GLN A 65 -2.72 7.65 -9.19
C GLN A 65 -2.53 7.56 -10.71
N GLU A 66 -1.90 6.49 -11.21
CA GLU A 66 -1.73 6.24 -12.65
C GLU A 66 -3.10 6.08 -13.36
N ILE A 67 -4.01 5.29 -12.78
CA ILE A 67 -5.35 5.05 -13.34
C ILE A 67 -6.16 6.36 -13.35
N VAL A 68 -6.11 7.13 -12.27
CA VAL A 68 -6.84 8.40 -12.17
C VAL A 68 -6.26 9.46 -13.13
N ALA A 69 -4.94 9.48 -13.32
CA ALA A 69 -4.26 10.42 -14.22
C ALA A 69 -4.45 10.09 -15.72
N GLY A 70 -4.65 8.81 -16.05
CA GLY A 70 -4.74 8.31 -17.44
C GLY A 70 -6.04 8.61 -18.19
N GLY A 71 -7.03 9.23 -17.55
CA GLY A 71 -8.37 9.44 -18.11
C GLY A 71 -9.35 8.45 -17.54
N PHE A 72 -9.95 8.83 -16.41
CA PHE A 72 -10.84 7.99 -15.63
C PHE A 72 -12.27 8.04 -16.19
N ASP A 73 -12.79 6.91 -16.68
CA ASP A 73 -14.23 6.72 -16.92
C ASP A 73 -14.90 6.09 -15.69
N PRO A 74 -15.75 6.82 -14.94
CA PRO A 74 -16.38 6.31 -13.74
C PRO A 74 -17.22 5.05 -13.94
N ASP A 75 -17.93 4.93 -15.07
CA ASP A 75 -18.88 3.83 -15.29
C ASP A 75 -18.15 2.52 -15.61
N PHE A 76 -17.14 2.61 -16.49
CA PHE A 76 -16.26 1.49 -16.79
C PHE A 76 -15.49 1.05 -15.54
N ALA A 77 -14.92 1.99 -14.77
CA ALA A 77 -14.21 1.66 -13.54
C ALA A 77 -15.10 0.93 -12.54
N LEU A 78 -16.36 1.36 -12.34
CA LEU A 78 -17.32 0.68 -11.46
C LEU A 78 -17.64 -0.73 -11.92
N THR A 79 -17.83 -0.94 -13.23
CA THR A 79 -18.06 -2.27 -13.79
C THR A 79 -16.89 -3.20 -13.47
N GLN A 80 -15.66 -2.72 -13.65
CA GLN A 80 -14.45 -3.49 -13.33
C GLN A 80 -14.28 -3.70 -11.82
N HIS A 81 -14.64 -2.72 -10.99
CA HIS A 81 -14.68 -2.89 -9.53
C HIS A 81 -15.67 -3.99 -9.12
N ILE A 82 -16.86 -4.01 -9.70
CA ILE A 82 -17.88 -5.03 -9.42
C ILE A 82 -17.38 -6.43 -9.79
N ASP A 83 -16.78 -6.59 -10.98
CA ASP A 83 -16.19 -7.87 -11.42
C ASP A 83 -15.12 -8.37 -10.43
N LEU A 84 -14.17 -7.50 -10.07
CA LEU A 84 -13.09 -7.87 -9.14
C LEU A 84 -13.59 -8.17 -7.73
N LEU A 85 -14.57 -7.40 -7.23
CA LEU A 85 -15.17 -7.66 -5.93
C LEU A 85 -15.93 -9.00 -5.93
N ASN A 86 -16.61 -9.35 -7.02
CA ASN A 86 -17.26 -10.65 -7.16
C ASN A 86 -16.24 -11.80 -7.22
N GLN A 87 -15.12 -11.63 -7.92
CA GLN A 87 -14.02 -12.61 -7.92
C GLN A 87 -13.40 -12.78 -6.52
N LYS A 88 -13.20 -11.67 -5.79
CA LYS A 88 -12.73 -11.70 -4.39
C LYS A 88 -13.75 -12.41 -3.48
N LYS A 89 -15.05 -12.16 -3.68
CA LYS A 89 -16.13 -12.84 -2.97
C LYS A 89 -16.11 -14.35 -3.22
N GLU A 90 -16.05 -14.79 -4.47
CA GLU A 90 -16.00 -16.22 -4.82
C GLU A 90 -14.75 -16.90 -4.22
N ARG A 91 -13.61 -16.20 -4.23
CA ARG A 91 -12.39 -16.69 -3.57
C ARG A 91 -12.59 -16.85 -2.06
N LEU A 92 -13.17 -15.86 -1.40
CA LEU A 92 -13.45 -15.91 0.04
C LEU A 92 -14.44 -17.04 0.37
N GLU A 93 -15.47 -17.24 -0.46
CA GLU A 93 -16.43 -18.35 -0.30
C GLU A 93 -15.72 -19.71 -0.38
N LYS A 94 -14.82 -19.92 -1.35
CA LYS A 94 -14.02 -21.16 -1.45
C LYS A 94 -13.09 -21.37 -0.26
N LEU A 95 -12.51 -20.29 0.28
CA LEU A 95 -11.67 -20.36 1.48
C LEU A 95 -12.49 -20.71 2.73
N VAL A 96 -13.70 -20.17 2.86
CA VAL A 96 -14.63 -20.51 3.94
C VAL A 96 -15.02 -21.99 3.85
N GLU A 97 -15.40 -22.48 2.67
CA GLU A 97 -15.73 -23.90 2.46
C GLU A 97 -14.55 -24.82 2.85
N ASN A 98 -13.33 -24.47 2.45
CA ASN A 98 -12.13 -25.22 2.83
C ASN A 98 -11.87 -25.21 4.34
N ALA A 99 -12.09 -24.08 5.02
CA ALA A 99 -11.96 -23.97 6.47
C ALA A 99 -13.03 -24.82 7.20
N GLU A 100 -14.25 -24.86 6.67
CA GLU A 100 -15.32 -25.72 7.20
C GLU A 100 -15.01 -27.21 7.04
N LEU A 101 -14.50 -27.61 5.87
CA LEU A 101 -14.04 -28.98 5.63
C LEU A 101 -12.93 -29.34 6.63
N THR A 102 -11.93 -28.48 6.77
CA THR A 102 -10.81 -28.68 7.71
C THR A 102 -11.31 -28.80 9.16
N ARG A 103 -12.32 -28.01 9.55
CA ARG A 103 -12.97 -28.11 10.86
C ARG A 103 -13.64 -29.48 11.05
N HIS A 104 -14.30 -30.02 10.02
CA HIS A 104 -14.91 -31.36 10.08
C HIS A 104 -13.88 -32.49 10.22
N GLU A 105 -12.67 -32.31 9.68
CA GLU A 105 -11.56 -33.25 9.90
C GLU A 105 -11.02 -33.19 11.33
N VAL A 106 -10.84 -31.99 11.88
CA VAL A 106 -10.45 -31.82 13.29
C VAL A 106 -11.49 -32.44 14.24
N GLN A 107 -12.77 -32.39 13.87
CA GLN A 107 -13.88 -33.02 14.63
C GLN A 107 -13.98 -34.55 14.42
N GLY A 108 -13.13 -35.14 13.58
CA GLY A 108 -13.08 -36.59 13.33
C GLY A 108 -14.19 -37.11 12.41
N THR A 109 -14.93 -36.23 11.73
CA THR A 109 -16.09 -36.60 10.91
C THR A 109 -15.71 -37.02 9.49
N ARG A 110 -14.54 -36.59 8.99
CA ARG A 110 -14.02 -36.88 7.64
C ARG A 110 -12.49 -36.81 7.63
N THR A 111 -11.82 -37.52 6.73
CA THR A 111 -10.39 -37.30 6.43
C THR A 111 -10.28 -36.59 5.09
N LEU A 112 -9.46 -35.53 5.03
CA LEU A 112 -9.20 -34.77 3.80
C LEU A 112 -7.89 -35.21 3.15
N THR A 113 -7.84 -35.18 1.82
CA THR A 113 -6.56 -35.32 1.12
C THR A 113 -5.79 -34.00 1.14
N ASN A 114 -4.46 -34.04 0.98
CA ASN A 114 -3.67 -32.82 0.88
C ASN A 114 -4.08 -31.97 -0.34
N GLU A 115 -4.54 -32.59 -1.41
CA GLU A 115 -5.07 -31.88 -2.58
C GLU A 115 -6.32 -31.06 -2.22
N GLU A 116 -7.26 -31.65 -1.48
CA GLU A 116 -8.46 -30.96 -0.99
C GLU A 116 -8.11 -29.83 -0.01
N ARG A 117 -7.10 -30.03 0.85
CA ARG A 117 -6.63 -29.01 1.81
C ARG A 117 -6.10 -27.76 1.12
N PHE A 118 -5.38 -27.91 0.01
CA PHE A 118 -4.74 -26.77 -0.67
C PHE A 118 -5.48 -26.29 -1.93
N ALA A 119 -6.56 -26.96 -2.36
CA ALA A 119 -7.31 -26.61 -3.57
C ALA A 119 -7.76 -25.14 -3.61
N ALA A 120 -8.22 -24.59 -2.48
CA ALA A 120 -8.68 -23.20 -2.39
C ALA A 120 -7.54 -22.16 -2.48
N PHE A 121 -6.30 -22.57 -2.22
CA PHE A 121 -5.12 -21.69 -2.24
C PHE A 121 -4.40 -21.67 -3.59
N SER A 122 -4.63 -22.67 -4.45
CA SER A 122 -3.99 -22.82 -5.76
C SER A 122 -4.52 -21.89 -6.85
N ILE A 123 -5.55 -21.09 -6.56
CA ILE A 123 -6.10 -20.12 -7.52
C ILE A 123 -5.15 -18.92 -7.57
N LYS A 124 -4.68 -18.60 -8.79
CA LYS A 124 -3.82 -17.45 -9.12
C LYS A 124 -4.21 -16.23 -8.29
N LYS A 125 -3.21 -15.51 -7.78
CA LYS A 125 -3.41 -14.20 -7.17
C LYS A 125 -4.32 -13.39 -8.11
N VAL A 126 -5.22 -12.59 -7.53
CA VAL A 126 -5.88 -11.54 -8.30
C VAL A 126 -4.74 -10.64 -8.74
N ASP A 127 -4.22 -10.89 -9.95
CA ASP A 127 -3.08 -10.14 -10.46
C ASP A 127 -3.51 -8.68 -10.53
N ASP A 128 -2.61 -7.79 -10.13
CA ASP A 128 -2.74 -6.33 -10.22
C ASP A 128 -2.77 -5.87 -11.69
N ASN A 129 -3.69 -6.42 -12.48
CA ASN A 129 -3.70 -6.26 -13.92
C ASN A 129 -4.37 -4.93 -14.26
N ILE A 130 -3.57 -3.87 -14.16
CA ILE A 130 -3.90 -2.48 -14.53
C ILE A 130 -4.50 -2.38 -15.94
N LYS A 131 -4.19 -3.35 -16.84
CA LYS A 131 -4.75 -3.38 -18.21
C LYS A 131 -6.28 -3.42 -18.22
N LYS A 132 -6.91 -4.08 -17.22
CA LYS A 132 -8.37 -4.10 -17.09
C LYS A 132 -8.99 -2.71 -16.91
N TYR A 133 -8.23 -1.72 -16.46
CA TYR A 133 -8.70 -0.36 -16.17
C TYR A 133 -8.30 0.68 -17.23
N THR A 134 -7.47 0.32 -18.21
CA THR A 134 -6.87 1.29 -19.15
C THR A 134 -7.33 1.07 -20.60
N GLU A 135 -7.81 -0.12 -20.94
CA GLU A 135 -8.35 -0.43 -22.27
C GLU A 135 -9.81 -0.88 -22.12
N PRO A 136 -10.80 -0.12 -22.63
CA PRO A 136 -12.12 -0.69 -22.84
C PRO A 136 -11.97 -1.79 -23.88
N GLU A 137 -12.17 -3.05 -23.48
CA GLU A 137 -12.33 -4.15 -24.42
C GLU A 137 -13.39 -3.71 -25.46
N PRO A 138 -13.15 -3.89 -26.76
CA PRO A 138 -14.13 -3.53 -27.77
C PRO A 138 -15.40 -4.31 -27.47
N VAL A 139 -16.48 -3.59 -27.19
CA VAL A 139 -17.80 -4.16 -26.96
C VAL A 139 -18.16 -4.96 -28.21
N GLU A 140 -18.05 -6.29 -28.16
CA GLU A 140 -18.72 -7.15 -29.12
C GLU A 140 -20.22 -6.95 -28.87
N GLU A 141 -20.79 -6.08 -29.68
CA GLU A 141 -22.22 -5.78 -29.75
C GLU A 141 -22.96 -7.08 -30.13
N THR A 142 -23.27 -7.90 -29.13
CA THR A 142 -24.23 -9.00 -29.30
C THR A 142 -25.62 -8.39 -29.28
N ILE A 143 -26.03 -7.88 -30.44
CA ILE A 143 -27.41 -7.50 -30.72
C ILE A 143 -28.25 -8.79 -30.62
N GLN A 144 -28.90 -9.00 -29.48
CA GLN A 144 -30.12 -9.80 -29.43
C GLN A 144 -31.27 -8.86 -29.80
N VAL A 145 -31.65 -8.92 -31.08
CA VAL A 145 -32.90 -8.35 -31.60
C VAL A 145 -34.04 -9.14 -30.99
N ASP A 146 -34.71 -8.54 -30.00
CA ASP A 146 -36.10 -8.89 -29.67
C ASP A 146 -37.04 -7.89 -30.35
N GLU A 147 -37.98 -8.44 -31.10
CA GLU A 147 -38.99 -7.75 -31.90
C GLU A 147 -39.94 -6.88 -31.04
N ALA A 148 -40.53 -5.91 -31.74
CA ALA A 148 -41.71 -5.12 -31.38
C ALA A 148 -41.49 -3.84 -30.56
N THR A 149 -41.45 -2.69 -31.25
CA THR A 149 -42.69 -1.93 -31.52
C THR A 149 -42.41 -0.77 -32.49
N ALA A 150 -43.46 -0.44 -33.25
CA ALA A 150 -43.44 0.42 -34.42
C ALA A 150 -43.44 1.92 -34.11
N ALA A 151 -42.87 2.68 -35.05
CA ALA A 151 -43.50 3.79 -35.77
C ALA A 151 -42.78 5.16 -35.71
N ALA A 152 -42.51 5.66 -36.92
CA ALA A 152 -42.36 7.07 -37.33
C ALA A 152 -41.09 7.83 -36.88
N ALA A 153 -40.42 8.64 -37.69
CA ALA A 153 -40.49 8.97 -39.12
C ALA A 153 -39.22 9.78 -39.52
N GLU A 154 -38.82 9.61 -40.78
CA GLU A 154 -38.25 10.59 -41.72
C GLU A 154 -37.29 11.72 -41.25
N SER A 155 -36.05 11.73 -41.77
CA SER A 155 -35.63 12.54 -42.94
C SER A 155 -34.17 13.05 -42.89
N ALA A 156 -33.51 12.91 -44.06
CA ALA A 156 -32.42 13.74 -44.63
C ALA A 156 -31.06 13.79 -43.89
N SER A 157 -29.87 13.73 -44.51
CA SER A 157 -29.43 13.83 -45.90
C SER A 157 -27.94 13.41 -45.98
N ALA A 158 -27.55 12.93 -47.17
CA ALA A 158 -26.19 12.78 -47.72
C ALA A 158 -25.15 13.83 -47.25
N THR A 159 -23.83 13.61 -47.29
CA THR A 159 -23.03 13.46 -48.52
C THR A 159 -21.55 13.10 -48.20
N MET A 160 -21.05 12.03 -48.85
CA MET A 160 -19.75 11.88 -49.56
C MET A 160 -18.39 12.21 -48.89
N GLU A 161 -17.63 11.14 -48.68
CA GLU A 161 -16.17 10.92 -48.86
C GLU A 161 -15.45 11.70 -50.00
N PRO A 162 -14.11 11.58 -50.22
CA PRO A 162 -12.98 11.17 -49.34
C PRO A 162 -11.67 11.99 -49.57
N ALA A 163 -10.60 11.58 -48.89
CA ALA A 163 -9.23 11.39 -49.42
C ALA A 163 -8.06 12.28 -48.91
N ALA A 164 -6.98 11.55 -48.62
CA ALA A 164 -5.56 11.86 -48.86
C ALA A 164 -4.72 12.51 -47.74
N GLU A 165 -3.97 11.65 -47.05
CA GLU A 165 -2.54 11.81 -46.72
C GLU A 165 -1.71 12.33 -47.92
N PRO A 166 -0.54 13.01 -47.76
CA PRO A 166 0.65 12.39 -47.17
C PRO A 166 1.67 13.27 -46.41
N ALA A 167 2.56 12.53 -45.74
CA ALA A 167 3.77 12.86 -44.97
C ALA A 167 4.74 13.92 -45.54
N VAL A 168 5.50 14.59 -44.65
CA VAL A 168 6.94 14.90 -44.83
C VAL A 168 7.69 15.09 -43.49
N ASP A 169 8.87 14.47 -43.40
CA ASP A 169 9.98 14.55 -42.44
C ASP A 169 10.59 15.96 -42.15
N VAL A 170 11.34 16.07 -41.04
CA VAL A 170 12.79 16.47 -40.97
C VAL A 170 13.21 17.09 -39.60
N LYS A 171 14.14 16.38 -38.91
CA LYS A 171 15.34 16.74 -38.09
C LYS A 171 15.38 17.72 -36.90
N THR A 172 15.79 17.14 -35.74
CA THR A 172 17.02 17.33 -34.92
C THR A 172 17.33 18.65 -34.18
N VAL A 173 17.53 18.56 -32.84
CA VAL A 173 18.66 19.06 -32.00
C VAL A 173 18.50 18.51 -30.56
N GLU A 174 19.36 17.60 -30.10
CA GLU A 174 20.54 17.78 -29.22
C GLU A 174 20.31 18.14 -27.73
N ALA A 175 20.71 17.18 -26.87
CA ALA A 175 21.46 17.28 -25.61
C ALA A 175 20.78 17.77 -24.30
N VAL A 176 20.82 16.94 -23.25
CA VAL A 176 21.82 16.94 -22.15
C VAL A 176 21.35 16.07 -20.97
N ALA A 177 22.22 15.11 -20.60
CA ALA A 177 22.54 14.52 -19.30
C ALA A 177 21.52 14.47 -18.14
N GLY A 178 21.43 13.29 -17.51
CA GLY A 178 20.96 13.17 -16.13
C GLY A 178 20.67 11.73 -15.70
N SER A 179 21.68 11.06 -15.16
CA SER A 179 21.67 9.72 -14.57
C SER A 179 20.56 9.50 -13.53
N THR A 180 19.84 8.38 -13.61
CA THR A 180 19.28 7.68 -12.44
C THR A 180 19.46 6.18 -12.63
N ALA A 181 20.29 5.59 -11.77
CA ALA A 181 20.49 4.16 -11.67
C ALA A 181 19.24 3.49 -11.07
N GLU A 182 18.75 2.48 -11.77
CA GLU A 182 17.78 1.49 -11.31
C GLU A 182 18.42 0.57 -10.27
N GLN A 183 17.67 0.21 -9.23
CA GLN A 183 17.87 -1.01 -8.43
C GLN A 183 16.48 -1.61 -8.18
N GLN A 184 16.12 -2.71 -8.84
CA GLN A 184 16.42 -4.11 -8.51
C GLN A 184 15.41 -4.72 -7.54
N GLU A 185 14.68 -5.68 -8.11
CA GLU A 185 13.62 -6.52 -7.59
C GLU A 185 14.25 -7.87 -7.22
N GLU A 186 14.09 -8.37 -5.99
CA GLU A 186 14.31 -9.79 -5.60
C GLU A 186 13.61 -10.04 -4.24
N ALA A 187 12.52 -10.81 -4.22
CA ALA A 187 12.45 -12.25 -3.95
C ALA A 187 12.35 -12.60 -2.44
N GLU A 188 11.12 -12.77 -1.94
CA GLU A 188 10.86 -13.26 -0.57
C GLU A 188 11.07 -14.78 -0.46
N ALA A 189 12.14 -15.17 0.22
CA ALA A 189 12.32 -16.49 0.79
C ALA A 189 11.69 -16.56 2.18
N SER A 190 10.82 -17.56 2.36
CA SER A 190 10.20 -17.97 3.62
C SER A 190 11.25 -18.32 4.68
N THR A 191 11.15 -17.73 5.87
CA THR A 191 11.78 -18.26 7.10
C THR A 191 10.83 -18.16 8.31
N PRO A 192 11.00 -19.06 9.30
CA PRO A 192 9.96 -19.41 10.26
C PRO A 192 9.98 -18.53 11.51
N VAL A 193 8.78 -18.27 12.04
CA VAL A 193 8.52 -17.40 13.21
C VAL A 193 8.95 -18.09 14.50
N ALA A 194 9.90 -17.50 15.22
CA ALA A 194 10.13 -17.77 16.64
C ALA A 194 8.98 -17.16 17.46
N THR A 195 8.38 -17.98 18.32
CA THR A 195 7.16 -17.67 19.08
C THR A 195 7.40 -16.57 20.12
N ILE A 196 6.89 -15.37 19.86
CA ILE A 196 6.76 -14.28 20.82
C ILE A 196 5.48 -14.55 21.65
N PRO A 197 5.49 -14.45 22.99
CA PRO A 197 4.28 -14.57 23.80
C PRO A 197 3.30 -13.44 23.43
N ALA A 198 2.08 -13.81 23.07
CA ALA A 198 1.03 -12.88 22.67
C ALA A 198 0.49 -12.12 23.88
N GLU A 199 0.83 -10.84 23.98
CA GLU A 199 0.15 -9.86 24.82
C GLU A 199 -0.57 -8.87 23.89
N GLU A 200 -1.80 -8.47 24.26
CA GLU A 200 -2.76 -7.84 23.36
C GLU A 200 -2.21 -6.55 22.71
N PRO A 201 -2.29 -6.40 21.37
CA PRO A 201 -1.81 -5.19 20.72
C PRO A 201 -2.67 -3.99 21.12
N LYS A 202 -2.02 -2.90 21.55
CA LYS A 202 -2.67 -1.57 21.70
C LYS A 202 -3.33 -1.18 20.37
N PRO A 203 -4.44 -0.40 20.40
CA PRO A 203 -5.30 -0.15 19.24
C PRO A 203 -4.50 0.33 18.03
N GLU A 204 -4.82 -0.23 16.86
CA GLU A 204 -4.17 0.03 15.57
C GLU A 204 -4.00 1.53 15.33
N LYS A 205 -2.75 1.99 15.28
CA LYS A 205 -2.38 3.40 15.09
C LYS A 205 -2.28 3.75 13.60
N GLU A 206 -2.74 4.95 13.27
CA GLU A 206 -2.93 5.49 11.92
C GLU A 206 -1.60 5.65 11.12
N GLU A 207 -1.62 5.50 9.80
CA GLU A 207 -0.45 5.47 8.89
C GLU A 207 0.60 6.62 9.04
N GLU A 208 0.22 7.85 9.43
CA GLU A 208 1.22 8.95 9.61
C GLU A 208 1.99 8.78 10.96
N ASP A 209 1.53 7.94 11.90
CA ASP A 209 2.34 7.57 13.09
C ASP A 209 3.54 6.73 12.64
N LEU A 210 3.37 5.86 11.64
CA LEU A 210 4.46 5.06 11.04
C LEU A 210 5.45 5.91 10.26
N GLU A 211 4.99 6.94 9.54
CA GLU A 211 5.90 7.87 8.85
C GLU A 211 6.74 8.71 9.83
N GLU A 212 6.16 9.17 10.94
CA GLU A 212 6.90 9.86 12.00
C GLU A 212 7.90 8.92 12.69
N ILE A 213 7.49 7.67 12.97
CA ILE A 213 8.38 6.62 13.50
C ILE A 213 9.54 6.37 12.57
N ASN A 214 9.27 6.17 11.27
CA ASN A 214 10.30 5.90 10.29
C ASN A 214 11.24 7.11 10.14
N ARG A 215 10.70 8.33 10.19
CA ARG A 215 11.52 9.55 10.12
C ARG A 215 12.44 9.68 11.33
N GLU A 216 11.91 9.50 12.54
CA GLU A 216 12.71 9.60 13.78
C GLU A 216 13.67 8.42 13.93
N GLY A 217 13.25 7.21 13.56
CA GLY A 217 14.10 6.03 13.48
C GLY A 217 15.27 6.21 12.50
N ASN A 218 14.99 6.68 11.28
CA ASN A 218 16.03 6.96 10.28
C ASN A 218 16.97 8.10 10.71
N ARG A 219 16.48 9.10 11.45
CA ARG A 219 17.30 10.14 12.08
C ARG A 219 18.29 9.51 13.07
N ILE A 220 17.79 8.62 13.94
CA ILE A 220 18.61 7.91 14.92
C ILE A 220 19.65 7.06 14.21
N TYR A 221 19.27 6.25 13.22
CA TYR A 221 20.22 5.42 12.45
C TYR A 221 21.32 6.25 11.80
N SER A 222 20.95 7.37 11.16
CA SER A 222 21.92 8.26 10.52
C SER A 222 22.86 8.92 11.54
N THR A 223 22.35 9.27 12.71
CA THR A 223 23.15 9.88 13.79
C THR A 223 24.12 8.86 14.38
N VAL A 224 23.62 7.67 14.73
CA VAL A 224 24.42 6.58 15.30
C VAL A 224 25.47 6.11 14.30
N SER A 225 25.16 6.07 13.00
CA SER A 225 26.14 5.76 11.96
C SER A 225 27.34 6.72 12.00
N GLY A 226 27.09 8.03 12.14
CA GLY A 226 28.15 9.02 12.31
C GLY A 226 28.97 8.84 13.60
N LEU A 227 28.43 8.15 14.60
CA LEU A 227 29.05 7.89 15.90
C LEU A 227 29.71 6.49 16.00
N MET A 228 29.66 5.65 14.95
CA MET A 228 30.22 4.28 14.98
C MET A 228 31.73 4.20 15.25
N HIS A 229 32.43 5.34 15.18
CA HIS A 229 33.85 5.44 15.55
C HIS A 229 34.09 5.49 17.07
N LEU A 230 33.03 5.74 17.85
CA LEU A 230 33.03 5.72 19.31
C LEU A 230 32.67 4.32 19.81
N PRO A 231 32.96 3.98 21.08
CA PRO A 231 32.49 2.72 21.64
C PRO A 231 30.97 2.75 21.89
N PRO A 232 30.28 1.58 21.82
CA PRO A 232 28.83 1.49 21.98
C PRO A 232 28.30 1.97 23.35
N ASP A 233 29.13 1.98 24.39
CA ASP A 233 28.80 2.46 25.75
C ASP A 233 29.01 3.98 25.95
N SER A 234 29.47 4.69 24.92
CA SER A 234 29.68 6.14 25.01
C SER A 234 28.38 6.89 25.29
N SER A 235 28.48 7.99 26.06
CA SER A 235 27.33 8.78 26.48
C SER A 235 26.51 9.33 25.31
N GLU A 236 27.18 9.65 24.21
CA GLU A 236 26.61 10.16 22.96
C GLU A 236 25.76 9.08 22.27
N VAL A 237 26.26 7.84 22.23
CA VAL A 237 25.54 6.70 21.63
C VAL A 237 24.38 6.27 22.53
N GLN A 238 24.58 6.22 23.83
CA GLN A 238 23.55 5.85 24.81
C GLN A 238 22.41 6.89 24.88
N THR A 239 22.70 8.17 24.59
CA THR A 239 21.66 9.21 24.43
C THR A 239 20.73 8.91 23.26
N GLU A 240 21.27 8.47 22.12
CA GLU A 240 20.45 8.06 20.98
C GLU A 240 19.71 6.73 21.25
N MET A 241 20.32 5.80 22.01
CA MET A 241 19.61 4.57 22.42
C MET A 241 18.43 4.88 23.33
N GLN A 242 18.56 5.85 24.23
CA GLN A 242 17.44 6.33 25.04
C GLN A 242 16.34 6.99 24.19
N ALA A 243 16.71 7.79 23.19
CA ALA A 243 15.75 8.37 22.25
C ALA A 243 15.01 7.27 21.48
N TYR A 244 15.73 6.23 21.06
CA TYR A 244 15.17 5.10 20.34
C TYR A 244 14.24 4.24 21.20
N TYR A 245 14.64 3.97 22.44
CA TYR A 245 13.80 3.28 23.41
C TYR A 245 12.49 4.03 23.67
N ARG A 246 12.55 5.35 23.89
CA ARG A 246 11.35 6.19 24.06
C ARG A 246 10.47 6.22 22.81
N LEU A 247 11.07 6.19 21.62
CA LEU A 247 10.32 6.11 20.38
C LEU A 247 9.54 4.80 20.32
N LEU A 248 10.18 3.67 20.57
CA LEU A 248 9.53 2.35 20.55
C LEU A 248 8.49 2.17 21.66
N ASP A 249 8.76 2.69 22.86
CA ASP A 249 7.85 2.64 24.01
C ASP A 249 6.53 3.41 23.76
N ARG A 250 6.55 4.37 22.82
CA ARG A 250 5.32 5.06 22.39
C ARG A 250 4.34 4.11 21.70
N PHE A 251 4.81 3.01 21.10
CA PHE A 251 4.01 2.12 20.25
C PHE A 251 3.81 0.72 20.83
N TYR A 252 4.79 0.22 21.57
CA TYR A 252 4.76 -1.07 22.24
C TYR A 252 5.16 -0.87 23.70
N GLU A 253 4.78 -1.76 24.62
CA GLU A 253 5.38 -1.75 25.96
C GLU A 253 6.82 -2.24 25.83
N CYS A 254 7.75 -1.28 25.69
CA CYS A 254 9.13 -1.59 25.45
C CYS A 254 9.76 -1.96 26.77
N THR A 255 9.78 -3.25 27.08
CA THR A 255 10.58 -3.75 28.20
C THR A 255 12.06 -3.78 27.80
N PRO A 256 13.01 -3.67 28.75
CA PRO A 256 14.43 -3.83 28.45
C PRO A 256 14.75 -5.16 27.73
N GLN A 257 14.02 -6.23 28.07
CA GLN A 257 14.14 -7.54 27.41
C GLN A 257 13.68 -7.49 25.95
N MET A 258 12.57 -6.80 25.65
CA MET A 258 12.08 -6.63 24.27
C MET A 258 13.06 -5.80 23.44
N PHE A 259 13.60 -4.72 24.00
CA PHE A 259 14.58 -3.86 23.33
C PHE A 259 15.85 -4.65 22.96
N ARG A 260 16.34 -5.50 23.86
CA ARG A 260 17.44 -6.44 23.59
C ARG A 260 17.09 -7.42 22.46
N GLY A 261 15.89 -7.98 22.48
CA GLY A 261 15.40 -8.89 21.43
C GLY A 261 15.35 -8.25 20.05
N LEU A 262 14.98 -6.97 19.96
CA LEU A 262 14.98 -6.23 18.70
C LEU A 262 16.39 -6.02 18.16
N GLY A 263 17.37 -5.70 19.03
CA GLY A 263 18.77 -5.62 18.62
C GLY A 263 19.29 -6.93 18.02
N GLU A 264 18.91 -8.08 18.59
CA GLU A 264 19.26 -9.38 18.02
C GLU A 264 18.63 -9.60 16.64
N LEU A 265 17.35 -9.25 16.48
CA LEU A 265 16.63 -9.36 15.21
C LEU A 265 17.30 -8.52 14.12
N TYR A 266 17.69 -7.29 14.42
CA TYR A 266 18.32 -6.38 13.45
C TYR A 266 19.66 -6.91 12.94
N ALA A 267 20.44 -7.58 13.80
CA ALA A 267 21.72 -8.16 13.40
C ALA A 267 21.61 -9.56 12.76
N SER A 268 20.52 -10.30 13.00
CA SER A 268 20.38 -11.70 12.57
C SER A 268 19.51 -11.89 11.33
N ASP A 269 18.50 -11.05 11.09
CA ASP A 269 17.64 -11.11 9.90
C ASP A 269 18.18 -10.18 8.80
N SER A 270 18.47 -10.77 7.64
CA SER A 270 19.08 -10.06 6.51
C SER A 270 18.23 -8.93 5.95
N ARG A 271 16.90 -8.99 6.08
CA ARG A 271 15.99 -7.94 5.60
C ARG A 271 16.13 -6.68 6.44
N PHE A 272 16.17 -6.84 7.77
CA PHE A 272 16.37 -5.73 8.70
C PHE A 272 17.80 -5.20 8.63
N ALA A 273 18.79 -6.09 8.61
CA ALA A 273 20.19 -5.69 8.48
C ALA A 273 20.42 -4.86 7.21
N SER A 274 19.88 -5.29 6.06
CA SER A 274 20.04 -4.55 4.80
C SER A 274 19.39 -3.18 4.81
N ASN A 275 18.21 -3.05 5.45
CA ASN A 275 17.54 -1.76 5.59
C ASN A 275 18.27 -0.82 6.54
N ILE A 276 18.84 -1.32 7.62
CA ILE A 276 19.55 -0.50 8.60
C ILE A 276 20.95 -0.11 8.07
N ASP A 277 21.67 -1.06 7.49
CA ASP A 277 23.03 -0.87 6.99
C ASP A 277 23.09 0.07 5.78
N GLN A 278 21.95 0.42 5.15
CA GLN A 278 21.88 1.49 4.15
C GLN A 278 22.34 2.85 4.71
N HIS A 279 22.23 3.05 6.03
CA HIS A 279 22.69 4.27 6.71
C HIS A 279 24.17 4.22 7.08
N GLY A 280 24.78 3.03 7.14
CA GLY A 280 26.20 2.83 7.44
C GLY A 280 26.56 1.34 7.49
N GLU A 281 27.68 0.98 6.88
CA GLU A 281 28.10 -0.42 6.80
C GLU A 281 28.32 -1.02 8.20
N GLY A 282 27.62 -2.10 8.52
CA GLY A 282 27.70 -2.78 9.83
C GLY A 282 26.94 -2.08 10.97
N LEU A 283 26.09 -1.10 10.66
CA LEU A 283 25.30 -0.36 11.65
C LEU A 283 24.36 -1.28 12.45
N SER A 284 23.73 -2.26 11.82
CA SER A 284 22.86 -3.25 12.48
C SER A 284 23.56 -3.99 13.62
N LYS A 285 24.80 -4.43 13.40
CA LYS A 285 25.63 -5.08 14.43
C LYS A 285 26.02 -4.11 15.54
N TYR A 286 26.38 -2.88 15.18
CA TYR A 286 26.73 -1.85 16.15
C TYR A 286 25.53 -1.46 17.03
N LEU A 287 24.34 -1.32 16.42
CA LEU A 287 23.09 -1.04 17.11
C LEU A 287 22.73 -2.16 18.09
N LYS A 288 22.89 -3.43 17.71
CA LYS A 288 22.71 -4.56 18.63
C LYS A 288 23.51 -4.36 19.93
N GLU A 289 24.81 -4.13 19.81
CA GLU A 289 25.69 -3.98 20.98
C GLU A 289 25.30 -2.77 21.84
N ALA A 290 25.00 -1.62 21.21
CA ALA A 290 24.56 -0.41 21.90
C ALA A 290 23.22 -0.60 22.64
N MET A 291 22.25 -1.28 22.00
CA MET A 291 20.93 -1.58 22.57
C MET A 291 21.04 -2.58 23.74
N TYR A 292 21.96 -3.54 23.66
CA TYR A 292 22.22 -4.49 24.74
C TYR A 292 22.72 -3.79 26.01
N ILE A 293 23.72 -2.92 25.86
CA ILE A 293 24.29 -2.16 26.98
C ILE A 293 23.22 -1.27 27.62
N PHE A 294 22.46 -0.53 26.80
CA PHE A 294 21.38 0.33 27.29
C PHE A 294 20.32 -0.46 28.07
N ALA A 295 19.92 -1.63 27.56
CA ALA A 295 18.94 -2.49 28.20
C ALA A 295 19.44 -3.07 29.54
N GLU A 296 20.74 -3.36 29.66
CA GLU A 296 21.34 -3.82 30.92
C GLU A 296 21.37 -2.70 31.96
N GLU A 297 21.71 -1.47 31.56
CA GLU A 297 21.67 -0.30 32.45
C GLU A 297 20.24 -0.04 32.98
N LEU A 298 19.22 -0.17 32.13
CA LEU A 298 17.82 0.00 32.54
C LEU A 298 17.33 -1.07 33.53
N GLN A 299 17.92 -2.27 33.53
CA GLN A 299 17.54 -3.33 34.49
C GLN A 299 18.22 -3.15 35.86
N HIS A 300 19.25 -2.32 35.94
CA HIS A 300 20.03 -2.08 37.15
C HIS A 300 19.84 -0.68 37.76
N ALA A 301 19.06 0.19 37.12
CA ALA A 301 18.67 1.53 37.58
C ALA A 301 17.41 1.51 38.46
#